data_AF-W1XTY0-F1
#
_entry.id   AF-W1XTY0-F1
#
_cell.length_a   1.000
_cell.length_b   1.000
_cell.length_c   1.000
_cell.angle_alpha   90.00
_cell.angle_beta   90.00
_cell.angle_gamma   90.00
#
_symmetry.space_group_name_H-M   'P 1'
#
loop_
_entity.id
_entity.type
_entity.pdbx_description
1 polymer ?
#
loop_
_entity_poly.entity_id
_entity_poly.type
_entity_poly.pdbx_seq_one_letter_code
_entity_poly.pdbx_strand_id
1 'polypeptide(L)' 'TPLAHYFQLLLTRLMNNEEISEEAQHEMAAEAGINPVRIDEIAEFLNQWGNE' A
#
# COMPACT_ATOMS: atom_id res chain seq x y z
N THR A 1 -8.93 4.80 -10.20
CA THR A 1 -7.67 4.32 -10.84
C THR A 1 -7.01 3.33 -9.90
N PRO A 2 -6.21 2.36 -10.37
CA PRO A 2 -5.54 1.35 -9.52
C PRO A 2 -4.86 1.95 -8.29
N LEU A 3 -4.11 3.04 -8.47
CA LEU A 3 -3.44 3.74 -7.36
C LEU A 3 -4.41 4.30 -6.29
N ALA A 4 -5.54 4.87 -6.70
CA ALA A 4 -6.52 5.38 -5.74
C ALA A 4 -7.19 4.25 -4.94
N HIS A 5 -7.40 3.08 -5.57
CA HIS A 5 -7.94 1.91 -4.89
C HIS A 5 -6.94 1.36 -3.87
N TYR A 6 -5.66 1.30 -4.22
CA TYR A 6 -4.60 0.92 -3.28
C TYR A 6 -4.56 1.82 -2.04
N PHE A 7 -4.60 3.15 -2.23
CA PHE A 7 -4.62 4.07 -1.10
C PHE A 7 -5.89 3.93 -0.24
N GLN A 8 -7.04 3.60 -0.84
CA GLN A 8 -8.25 3.31 -0.09
C GLN A 8 -8.10 2.06 0.79
N LEU A 9 -7.50 0.98 0.27
CA LEU A 9 -7.21 -0.23 1.04
C LEU A 9 -6.23 0.06 2.18
N LEU A 10 -5.14 0.79 1.89
CA LEU A 10 -4.15 1.20 2.88
C LEU A 10 -4.78 2.01 4.02
N LEU A 11 -5.57 3.03 3.69
CA LEU A 11 -6.25 3.86 4.70
C LEU A 11 -7.22 3.02 5.54
N THR A 12 -7.92 2.06 4.93
CA THR A 12 -8.84 1.17 5.65
C THR A 12 -8.10 0.33 6.68
N ARG A 13 -6.97 -0.29 6.30
CA ARG A 13 -6.11 -1.06 7.21
C ARG A 13 -5.58 -0.19 8.36
N LEU A 14 -5.09 1.01 8.05
CA LEU A 14 -4.61 1.98 9.05
C LEU A 14 -5.71 2.39 10.04
N MET A 15 -6.93 2.66 9.55
CA MET A 15 -8.08 2.98 10.40
C MET A 15 -8.49 1.83 11.32
N ASN A 16 -8.19 0.59 10.93
CA ASN A 16 -8.44 -0.62 11.71
C ASN A 16 -7.26 -1.01 12.63
N ASN A 17 -6.19 -0.20 12.69
CA ASN A 17 -4.94 -0.51 13.38
C ASN A 17 -4.28 -1.83 12.91
N GLU A 18 -4.48 -2.20 11.65
CA GLU A 18 -3.84 -3.37 11.06
C GLU A 18 -2.37 -3.09 10.70
N GLU A 19 -1.54 -4.13 10.79
CA GLU A 19 -0.15 -4.06 10.36
C GLU A 19 -0.05 -3.90 8.83
N ILE A 20 0.84 -3.01 8.38
CA ILE A 20 1.15 -2.80 6.96
C ILE A 20 2.47 -3.52 6.63
N SER A 21 2.42 -4.85 6.67
CA SER A 21 3.55 -5.71 6.28
C SER A 21 3.81 -5.66 4.76
N GLU A 22 4.96 -6.16 4.32
CA GLU A 22 5.27 -6.30 2.89
C GLU A 22 4.22 -7.18 2.19
N GLU A 23 3.85 -8.32 2.79
CA GLU A 23 2.80 -9.19 2.29
C GLU A 23 1.45 -8.46 2.14
N ALA A 24 1.05 -7.67 3.14
CA ALA A 24 -0.15 -6.85 3.08
C ALA A 24 -0.12 -5.84 1.91
N GLN A 25 1.04 -5.21 1.67
CA GLN A 25 1.23 -4.30 0.55
C GLN A 25 1.11 -5.05 -0.79
N HIS A 26 1.64 -6.27 -0.90
CA HIS A 26 1.48 -7.12 -2.07
C HIS A 26 0.03 -7.51 -2.34
N GLU A 27 -0.71 -7.92 -1.31
CA GLU A 27 -2.14 -8.24 -1.43
C GLU A 27 -2.94 -7.03 -1.91
N MET A 28 -2.72 -5.86 -1.30
CA MET A 28 -3.42 -4.63 -1.68
C MET A 28 -3.08 -4.20 -3.10
N ALA A 29 -1.83 -4.36 -3.56
CA ALA A 29 -1.45 -4.02 -4.92
C ALA A 29 -2.10 -4.97 -5.93
N ALA A 30 -2.11 -6.28 -5.63
CA ALA A 30 -2.78 -7.27 -6.47
C ALA A 30 -4.29 -6.99 -6.58
N GLU A 31 -4.95 -6.69 -5.46
CA GLU A 31 -6.37 -6.31 -5.41
C GLU A 31 -6.67 -5.01 -6.17
N ALA A 32 -5.77 -4.04 -6.08
CA ALA A 32 -5.87 -2.79 -6.81
C ALA A 32 -5.54 -2.91 -8.31
N GLY A 33 -5.01 -4.04 -8.77
CA GLY A 33 -4.54 -4.24 -10.14
C GLY A 33 -3.24 -3.47 -10.44
N ILE A 34 -2.40 -3.26 -9.43
CA ILE A 34 -1.07 -2.66 -9.55
C ILE A 34 -0.05 -3.76 -9.82
N ASN A 35 0.85 -3.50 -10.77
CA ASN A 35 1.95 -4.42 -11.08
C ASN A 35 2.85 -4.58 -9.84
N PRO A 36 3.18 -5.83 -9.42
CA PRO A 36 4.05 -6.09 -8.28
C PRO A 36 5.39 -5.35 -8.32
N VAL A 37 5.93 -5.08 -9.52
CA VAL A 37 7.18 -4.31 -9.71
C VAL A 37 7.09 -2.88 -9.15
N ARG A 38 5.88 -2.35 -8.98
CA ARG A 38 5.66 -1.00 -8.44
C ARG A 38 5.52 -0.96 -6.92
N ILE A 39 5.53 -2.11 -6.25
CA ILE A 39 5.39 -2.16 -4.79
C ILE A 39 6.64 -1.60 -4.13
N ASP A 40 7.83 -1.84 -4.67
CA ASP A 40 9.08 -1.25 -4.17
C ASP A 40 9.01 0.28 -4.17
N GLU A 41 8.51 0.88 -5.26
CA GLU A 41 8.30 2.34 -5.37
C GLU A 41 7.28 2.84 -4.32
N ILE A 42 6.22 2.06 -4.07
CA ILE A 42 5.19 2.40 -3.10
C ILE A 42 5.73 2.28 -1.66
N ALA A 43 6.52 1.24 -1.38
CA ALA A 43 7.14 1.02 -0.08
C ALA A 43 8.16 2.15 0.23
N GLU A 44 8.97 2.55 -0.75
CA GLU A 44 9.84 3.71 -0.63
C GLU A 44 9.05 5.00 -0.34
N PHE A 45 7.95 5.24 -1.07
CA PHE A 45 7.08 6.39 -0.84
C PHE A 45 6.47 6.39 0.57
N LEU A 46 5.95 5.26 1.04
CA LEU A 46 5.34 5.13 2.37
C LEU A 46 6.39 5.32 3.49
N ASN A 47 7.61 4.81 3.30
CA ASN A 47 8.71 5.02 4.23
C ASN A 47 9.12 6.49 4.34
N GLN A 48 9.08 7.24 3.22
CA GLN A 48 9.33 8.68 3.26
C GLN A 48 8.18 9.43 3.94
N TRP A 49 6.94 9.08 3.61
CA TRP A 49 5.76 9.72 4.20
C TRP A 49 5.62 9.49 5.71
N GLY A 50 5.99 8.30 6.21
CA GLY A 50 5.94 7.99 7.65
C GLY A 50 7.09 8.53 8.48
N ASN A 51 8.14 9.07 7.85
CA ASN A 51 9.34 9.61 8.51
C ASN A 51 9.42 11.15 8.48
N GLU A 52 8.42 11.84 7.93
CA GLU A 52 8.22 13.30 8.07
C GLU A 52 7.25 13.64 9.22
#